data_AF-A0A0M8SXH4-F1
#
_entry.id   AF-A0A0M8SXH4-F1
#
_cell.length_a   1.000
_cell.length_b   1.000
_cell.length_c   1.000
_cell.angle_alpha   90.00
_cell.angle_beta   90.00
_cell.angle_gamma   90.00
#
_symmetry.space_group_name_H-M   'P 1'
#
loop_
_entity.id
_entity.type
_entity.pdbx_description
1 polymer ?
#
loop_
_entity_poly.entity_id
_entity_poly.type
_entity_poly.pdbx_seq_one_letter_code
_entity_poly.pdbx_strand_id
1 'polypeptide(L)' 'MWEIAEPLIPPSKVRPQGGGTQDTPDETLFSAIIYVLVSGCAWRSLPPCFGISKSTAHRRFLI' A
#
# COMPACT_ATOMS: atom_id res chain seq x y z
N MET A 1 -0.60 15.00 -3.73
CA MET A 1 0.10 14.42 -2.56
C MET A 1 0.95 13.22 -2.97
N TRP A 2 0.41 12.34 -3.81
CA TRP A 2 1.15 11.22 -4.40
C TRP A 2 2.46 11.63 -5.09
N GLU A 3 2.46 12.66 -5.94
CA GLU A 3 3.66 13.13 -6.66
C GLU A 3 4.87 13.48 -5.77
N ILE A 4 4.63 13.85 -4.51
CA ILE A 4 5.69 14.16 -3.54
C ILE A 4 6.17 12.87 -2.86
N ALA A 5 5.26 11.92 -2.64
CA ALA A 5 5.54 10.66 -1.96
C ALA A 5 6.18 9.61 -2.86
N GLU A 6 5.79 9.55 -4.14
CA GLU A 6 6.27 8.59 -5.15
C GLU A 6 7.81 8.46 -5.16
N PRO A 7 8.61 9.55 -5.29
CA PRO A 7 10.07 9.42 -5.32
C PRO A 7 10.69 9.01 -3.98
N LEU A 8 9.96 9.09 -2.87
CA LEU A 8 10.42 8.72 -1.54
C LEU A 8 10.13 7.25 -1.20
N ILE A 9 9.21 6.63 -1.92
CA ILE A 9 8.83 5.24 -1.70
C ILE A 9 9.85 4.35 -2.40
N PRO A 10 10.52 3.43 -1.67
CA PRO A 10 11.47 2.53 -2.29
C PRO A 10 10.74 1.62 -3.29
N PRO A 11 11.31 1.41 -4.49
CA PRO A 11 10.70 0.57 -5.50
C PRO A 11 10.47 -0.84 -4.97
N SER A 12 9.39 -1.47 -5.42
CA SER A 12 9.09 -2.83 -4.98
C SER A 12 10.22 -3.79 -5.31
N LYS A 13 10.59 -4.65 -4.35
CA LYS A 13 11.65 -5.64 -4.54
C LYS A 13 11.20 -6.64 -5.61
N VAL A 14 11.88 -6.61 -6.75
CA VAL A 14 11.73 -7.63 -7.79
C VAL A 14 12.10 -8.98 -7.19
N ARG A 15 11.16 -9.92 -7.19
CA ARG A 15 11.40 -11.27 -6.68
C ARG A 15 12.31 -12.02 -7.67
N PRO A 16 13.43 -12.62 -7.21
CA PRO A 16 14.36 -13.36 -8.08
C PRO A 16 13.71 -14.52 -8.83
N GLN A 17 12.64 -15.10 -8.28
CA GLN A 17 11.96 -16.26 -8.84
C GLN A 17 11.14 -15.95 -10.10
N GLY A 18 10.85 -14.68 -10.38
CA GLY A 18 9.93 -14.30 -11.44
C GLY A 18 8.50 -14.77 -11.16
N GLY A 19 7.51 -14.00 -11.61
CA GLY A 19 6.10 -14.33 -11.41
C GLY A 19 5.53 -13.99 -10.02
N GLY A 20 4.20 -13.96 -9.96
CA GLY A 20 3.41 -13.50 -8.82
C GLY A 20 2.30 -12.53 -9.26
N THR A 21 1.31 -12.31 -8.41
CA THR A 21 0.32 -11.23 -8.61
C THR A 21 1.07 -9.91 -8.71
N GLN A 22 0.76 -9.12 -9.73
CA GLN A 22 1.29 -7.77 -9.92
C GLN A 22 1.15 -6.99 -8.60
N ASP A 23 2.20 -6.30 -8.18
CA ASP A 23 2.10 -5.43 -7.02
C ASP A 23 0.95 -4.44 -7.25
N THR A 24 0.13 -4.26 -6.22
CA THR A 24 -0.89 -3.22 -6.24
C THR A 24 -0.22 -1.89 -6.58
N PRO A 25 -0.84 -1.02 -7.41
CA PRO A 25 -0.39 0.36 -7.58
C PRO A 25 0.00 1.01 -6.24
N ASP A 26 1.25 1.48 -6.16
CA ASP A 26 1.81 2.08 -4.94
C ASP A 26 1.01 3.32 -4.50
N GLU A 27 0.41 4.03 -5.45
CA GLU A 27 -0.51 5.15 -5.20
C GLU A 27 -1.72 4.74 -4.35
N THR A 28 -2.33 3.61 -4.69
CA THR A 28 -3.50 3.08 -3.97
C THR A 28 -3.11 2.64 -2.56
N LEU A 29 -1.94 2.03 -2.43
CA LEU A 29 -1.39 1.57 -1.16
C LEU A 29 -1.08 2.76 -0.25
N PHE A 30 -0.44 3.80 -0.79
CA PHE A 30 -0.19 5.05 -0.10
C PHE A 30 -1.48 5.73 0.36
N SER A 31 -2.47 5.84 -0.53
CA SER A 31 -3.77 6.44 -0.23
C SER A 31 -4.50 5.71 0.90
N ALA A 32 -4.44 4.38 0.91
CA ALA A 32 -5.02 3.57 1.98
C ALA A 32 -4.32 3.75 3.33
N ILE A 33 -2.99 3.85 3.34
CA ILE A 33 -2.21 4.13 4.57
C ILE A 33 -2.58 5.52 5.11
N ILE A 34 -2.60 6.54 4.26
CA ILE A 34 -2.97 7.91 4.66
C ILE A 34 -4.40 7.93 5.20
N TYR A 35 -5.35 7.24 4.56
CA TYR A 35 -6.71 7.13 5.06
C TYR A 35 -6.75 6.55 6.49
N VAL A 36 -6.03 5.47 6.75
CA VAL A 36 -5.94 4.85 8.08
C VAL A 36 -5.33 5.80 9.11
N LEU A 37 -4.24 6.51 8.75
CA LEU A 37 -3.56 7.44 9.64
C LEU A 37 -4.42 8.67 9.98
N VAL A 38 -5.14 9.21 9.00
CA VAL A 38 -5.99 10.40 9.18
C VAL A 38 -7.29 10.06 9.90
N SER A 39 -7.92 8.94 9.56
CA SER A 39 -9.19 8.53 10.17
C SER A 39 -9.04 7.82 11.52
N GLY A 40 -7.84 7.29 11.83
CA GLY A 40 -7.61 6.44 12.99
C GLY A 40 -8.32 5.09 12.94
N CYS A 41 -8.88 4.71 11.79
CA CYS A 41 -9.62 3.45 11.68
C CYS A 41 -8.67 2.25 11.73
N ALA A 42 -9.12 1.13 12.30
CA ALA A 42 -8.34 -0.11 12.23
C ALA A 42 -8.13 -0.54 10.77
N TRP A 43 -6.98 -1.18 10.48
CA TRP A 43 -6.72 -1.79 9.16
C TRP A 43 -7.84 -2.73 8.70
N ARG A 44 -8.57 -3.34 9.64
CA ARG A 44 -9.73 -4.20 9.34
C ARG A 44 -10.95 -3.45 8.81
N SER A 45 -11.05 -2.17 9.09
CA SER A 45 -12.10 -1.27 8.64
C SER A 45 -11.74 -0.54 7.35
N LEU A 46 -10.61 -0.89 6.72
CA LEU A 46 -10.22 -0.31 5.44
C LEU A 46 -11.33 -0.60 4.39
N PRO A 47 -11.84 0.45 3.72
CA PRO A 47 -12.84 0.30 2.68
C PRO A 47 -12.38 -0.65 1.55
N PRO A 48 -13.27 -1.51 1.02
CA PRO A 48 -12.91 -2.43 -0.06
C PRO A 48 -12.65 -1.71 -1.40
N CYS A 49 -13.05 -0.44 -1.55
CA CYS A 49 -12.84 0.35 -2.77
C CYS A 49 -11.37 0.58 -3.10
N PHE A 50 -10.46 0.46 -2.13
CA PHE A 50 -9.03 0.53 -2.38
C PHE A 50 -8.48 -0.69 -3.13
N GLY A 51 -9.25 -1.78 -3.29
CA GLY A 51 -8.80 -2.95 -4.07
C GLY A 51 -7.56 -3.65 -3.50
N ILE A 52 -7.16 -3.33 -2.27
CA ILE A 52 -6.01 -3.94 -1.58
C ILE A 52 -6.42 -4.80 -0.41
N SER A 53 -5.65 -5.86 -0.19
CA SER A 53 -5.79 -6.63 1.04
C SER A 53 -5.23 -5.85 2.23
N LYS A 54 -5.91 -5.96 3.37
CA LYS A 54 -5.50 -5.38 4.67
C LYS A 54 -4.08 -5.81 5.05
N SER A 55 -3.77 -7.08 4.79
CA SER A 55 -2.45 -7.69 4.97
C SER A 55 -1.37 -7.06 4.08
N THR A 56 -1.70 -6.66 2.86
CA THR A 56 -0.78 -5.98 1.94
C THR A 56 -0.43 -4.60 2.47
N ALA A 57 -1.45 -3.81 2.83
CA ALA A 57 -1.25 -2.46 3.39
C ALA A 57 -0.41 -2.50 4.68
N HIS A 58 -0.78 -3.38 5.61
CA HIS A 58 -0.08 -3.51 6.89
C HIS A 58 1.38 -3.96 6.73
N ARG A 59 1.67 -4.91 5.82
CA ARG A 59 3.04 -5.36 5.58
C ARG A 59 3.91 -4.24 5.02
N ARG A 60 3.37 -3.37 4.15
CA ARG A 60 4.10 -2.25 3.57
C ARG A 60 4.35 -1.12 4.57
N PHE A 61 3.47 -0.95 5.56
CA PHE A 61 3.67 0.00 6.65
C PHE A 61 4.79 -0.42 7.62
N LEU A 62 5.03 -1.74 7.77
CA LEU A 62 6.05 -2.28 8.69
C LEU A 62 7.45 -2.42 8.09
N ILE A 63 7.65 -2.08 6.81
CA ILE A 63 8.96 -2.13 6.11
C ILE A 63 9.57 -0.74 6.16
#